data_AF-T0ZCS2-F1
#
_entry.id   AF-T0ZCS2-F1
#
_cell.length_a   1.000
_cell.length_b   1.000
_cell.length_c   1.000
_cell.angle_alpha   90.00
_cell.angle_beta   90.00
_cell.angle_gamma   90.00
#
_symmetry.space_group_name_H-M   'P 1'
#
loop_
_entity.id
_entity.type
_entity.pdbx_description
1 polymer ?
#
loop_
_entity_poly.entity_id
_entity_poly.type
_entity_poly.pdbx_seq_one_letter_code
_entity_poly.pdbx_strand_id
1 'polypeptide(L)'
;YPERLYLFNNLLAHHISFEDFGEDITRARDGVIRTALRAHVDKTYPGWDRMILDNHRVAAAISWLEARRGTAFPHFIFIWIPDDHTAGQKACYYSPDFYVAANDHATAEFLHYLASTPQWRHMVVFLDEDDAQSGADHINAHRTLGLAMGPWVKSGDLDTQPLSQVNIVRTIEALFELPPMSQWDANARVISGIWRKTPRRDSMPV
;
A
#
# COMPACT_ATOMS: atom_id res chain seq x y z
N TYR A 1 -3.32 -22.68 -1.12
CA TYR A 1 -3.41 -21.24 -1.41
C TYR A 1 -4.34 -21.07 -2.60
N PRO A 2 -5.37 -20.20 -2.56
CA PRO A 2 -6.28 -20.12 -3.69
C PRO A 2 -5.53 -19.55 -4.90
N GLU A 3 -5.37 -20.37 -5.93
CA GLU A 3 -4.58 -20.02 -7.12
C GLU A 3 -5.12 -18.75 -7.82
N ARG A 4 -6.43 -18.51 -7.75
CA ARG A 4 -7.16 -17.45 -8.46
C ARG A 4 -7.68 -16.30 -7.58
N LEU A 5 -7.35 -16.24 -6.28
CA LEU A 5 -7.95 -15.27 -5.35
C LEU A 5 -6.92 -14.31 -4.72
N TYR A 6 -5.84 -13.97 -5.40
CA TYR A 6 -4.79 -13.10 -4.84
C TYR A 6 -4.17 -12.20 -5.90
N LEU A 7 -4.06 -10.91 -5.59
CA LEU A 7 -3.75 -9.88 -6.58
C LEU A 7 -2.38 -10.10 -7.21
N PHE A 8 -1.40 -10.48 -6.40
CA PHE A 8 -0.04 -10.79 -6.85
C PHE A 8 0.02 -11.99 -7.81
N ASN A 9 -0.91 -12.94 -7.70
CA ASN A 9 -1.00 -14.03 -8.68
C ASN A 9 -1.48 -13.51 -10.04
N ASN A 10 -2.44 -12.58 -10.06
CA ASN A 10 -2.90 -11.94 -11.30
C ASN A 10 -1.82 -11.06 -11.91
N LEU A 11 -1.11 -10.26 -11.09
CA LEU A 11 0.03 -9.46 -11.55
C LEU A 11 1.10 -10.34 -12.22
N LEU A 12 1.48 -11.44 -11.57
CA LEU A 12 2.41 -12.44 -12.13
C LEU A 12 1.91 -13.02 -13.46
N ALA A 13 0.66 -13.49 -13.49
CA ALA A 13 0.10 -14.17 -14.66
C ALA A 13 -0.04 -13.23 -15.88
N HIS A 14 -0.13 -11.93 -15.65
CA HIS A 14 -0.24 -10.89 -16.68
C HIS A 14 1.07 -10.13 -16.90
N HIS A 15 2.20 -10.61 -16.35
CA HIS A 15 3.53 -10.03 -16.53
C HIS A 15 3.64 -8.55 -16.08
N ILE A 16 2.84 -8.14 -15.10
CA ILE A 16 2.98 -6.83 -14.47
C ILE A 16 4.10 -6.93 -13.44
N SER A 17 5.14 -6.11 -13.58
CA SER A 17 6.21 -6.10 -12.58
C SER A 17 5.73 -5.49 -11.27
N PHE A 18 6.02 -6.16 -10.17
CA PHE A 18 5.69 -5.68 -8.84
C PHE A 18 6.75 -6.04 -7.81
N GLU A 19 6.69 -5.32 -6.70
CA GLU A 19 7.45 -5.62 -5.48
C GLU A 19 6.53 -5.57 -4.25
N ASP A 20 6.67 -6.55 -3.38
CA ASP A 20 6.00 -6.68 -2.10
C ASP A 20 6.99 -6.39 -0.96
N PHE A 21 6.73 -5.32 -0.23
CA PHE A 21 7.43 -4.94 0.99
C PHE A 21 6.61 -5.35 2.20
N GLY A 22 6.63 -6.65 2.50
CA GLY A 22 6.47 -7.21 3.84
C GLY A 22 5.33 -8.21 4.07
N GLU A 23 4.26 -8.18 3.28
CA GLU A 23 3.14 -9.14 3.39
C GLU A 23 3.62 -10.56 3.07
N ASP A 24 4.25 -10.70 1.90
CA ASP A 24 4.75 -11.99 1.44
C ASP A 24 6.01 -12.44 2.21
N ILE A 25 6.75 -11.53 2.86
CA ILE A 25 7.86 -11.86 3.78
C ILE A 25 7.34 -12.57 5.02
N THR A 26 6.30 -12.00 5.64
CA THR A 26 5.65 -12.59 6.81
C THR A 26 5.06 -13.95 6.46
N ARG A 27 4.41 -14.06 5.30
CA ARG A 27 3.88 -15.34 4.82
C ARG A 27 4.97 -16.34 4.41
N ALA A 28 6.11 -15.88 3.91
CA ALA A 28 7.25 -16.74 3.63
C ALA A 28 7.81 -17.36 4.91
N ARG A 29 7.92 -16.56 5.99
CA ARG A 29 8.26 -17.04 7.33
C ARG A 29 7.26 -18.08 7.82
N ASP A 30 5.97 -17.85 7.58
CA ASP A 30 4.90 -18.72 8.04
C ASP A 30 4.67 -19.94 7.12
N GLY A 31 5.44 -20.07 6.02
CA GLY A 31 5.44 -21.23 5.12
C GLY A 31 4.34 -21.25 4.06
N VAL A 32 3.68 -20.12 3.80
CA VAL A 32 2.42 -20.06 3.02
C VAL A 32 2.57 -19.39 1.63
N ILE A 33 3.78 -18.97 1.25
CA ILE A 33 4.03 -18.27 -0.03
C ILE A 33 4.32 -19.22 -1.21
N ARG A 34 3.76 -18.92 -2.39
CA ARG A 34 4.09 -19.60 -3.66
C ARG A 34 5.54 -19.31 -4.07
N THR A 35 6.26 -20.31 -4.57
CA THR A 35 7.68 -20.16 -4.97
C THR A 35 7.90 -19.04 -5.99
N ALA A 36 7.00 -18.85 -6.95
CA ALA A 36 7.10 -17.80 -7.95
C ALA A 36 7.03 -16.38 -7.38
N LEU A 37 6.29 -16.17 -6.28
CA LEU A 37 6.17 -14.87 -5.63
C LEU A 37 7.44 -14.47 -4.88
N ARG A 38 8.28 -15.43 -4.46
CA ARG A 38 9.52 -15.17 -3.70
C ARG A 38 10.54 -14.31 -4.46
N ALA A 39 10.40 -14.15 -5.78
CA ALA A 39 11.26 -13.30 -6.59
C ALA A 39 10.83 -11.81 -6.58
N HIS A 40 9.64 -11.51 -6.06
CA HIS A 40 9.01 -10.18 -6.02
C HIS A 40 8.90 -9.65 -4.59
N VAL A 41 9.77 -10.14 -3.72
CA VAL A 41 9.79 -9.84 -2.30
C VAL A 41 11.19 -9.40 -1.93
N ASP A 42 11.30 -8.23 -1.32
CA ASP A 42 12.57 -7.77 -0.81
C ASP A 42 12.87 -8.43 0.53
N LYS A 43 13.77 -9.41 0.52
CA LYS A 43 14.22 -10.11 1.73
C LYS A 43 14.92 -9.20 2.74
N THR A 44 15.33 -7.99 2.35
CA THR A 44 15.91 -7.01 3.27
C THR A 44 14.86 -6.20 4.02
N TYR A 45 13.63 -6.16 3.51
CA TYR A 45 12.54 -5.49 4.19
C TYR A 45 12.12 -6.29 5.44
N PRO A 46 12.02 -5.65 6.62
CA PRO A 46 11.65 -6.36 7.83
C PRO A 46 10.20 -6.84 7.84
N GLY A 47 9.99 -8.09 8.27
CA GLY A 47 8.64 -8.60 8.57
C GLY A 47 8.04 -8.00 9.85
N TRP A 48 6.93 -8.60 10.30
CA TRP A 48 6.25 -8.22 11.53
C TRP A 48 7.12 -8.38 12.78
N ASP A 49 7.49 -7.26 13.39
CA ASP A 49 8.13 -7.15 14.70
C ASP A 49 7.92 -5.73 15.25
N ARG A 50 7.32 -5.62 16.45
CA ARG A 50 7.01 -4.36 17.11
C ARG A 50 8.24 -3.61 17.63
N MET A 51 9.42 -4.23 17.66
CA MET A 51 10.68 -3.56 18.02
C MET A 51 11.38 -2.90 16.83
N ILE A 52 10.98 -3.27 15.62
CA ILE A 52 11.46 -2.64 14.39
C ILE A 52 10.46 -1.54 14.05
N LEU A 53 10.92 -0.30 14.04
CA LEU A 53 10.09 0.85 13.73
C LEU A 53 9.93 1.04 12.22
N ASP A 54 8.84 1.67 11.82
CA ASP A 54 8.47 1.88 10.42
C ASP A 54 9.42 2.78 9.64
N ASN A 55 10.08 3.73 10.32
CA ASN A 55 11.17 4.50 9.71
C ASN A 55 12.32 3.60 9.22
N HIS A 56 12.63 2.51 9.94
CA HIS A 56 13.62 1.54 9.50
C HIS A 56 13.13 0.73 8.30
N ARG A 57 11.86 0.33 8.31
CA ARG A 57 11.24 -0.40 7.19
C ARG A 57 11.22 0.44 5.91
N VAL A 58 10.73 1.68 6.00
CA VAL A 58 10.68 2.61 4.88
C VAL A 58 12.08 2.93 4.36
N ALA A 59 13.07 3.14 5.24
CA ALA A 59 14.46 3.33 4.80
C ALA A 59 15.00 2.13 4.00
N ALA A 60 14.65 0.89 4.40
CA ALA A 60 15.01 -0.30 3.64
C ALA A 60 14.34 -0.34 2.26
N ALA A 61 13.03 -0.06 2.17
CA ALA A 61 12.31 0.00 0.90
C ALA A 61 12.86 1.08 -0.04
N ILE A 62 13.14 2.28 0.49
CA ILE A 62 13.76 3.37 -0.27
C ILE A 62 15.13 2.94 -0.79
N SER A 63 15.99 2.39 0.08
CA SER A 63 17.32 1.90 -0.32
C SER A 63 17.24 0.85 -1.43
N TRP A 64 16.27 -0.07 -1.35
CA TRP A 64 16.03 -1.09 -2.37
C TRP A 64 15.63 -0.48 -3.72
N LEU A 65 14.73 0.51 -3.71
CA LEU A 65 14.27 1.23 -4.91
C LEU A 65 15.39 2.08 -5.51
N GLU A 66 16.20 2.73 -4.67
CA GLU A 66 17.36 3.52 -5.10
C GLU A 66 18.45 2.68 -5.76
N ALA A 67 18.76 1.51 -5.20
CA ALA A 67 19.72 0.57 -5.76
C ALA A 67 19.31 0.06 -7.16
N ARG A 68 18.03 0.20 -7.53
CA ARG A 68 17.45 -0.19 -8.81
C ARG A 68 17.09 0.99 -9.70
N ARG A 69 17.55 2.20 -9.37
CA ARG A 69 17.42 3.36 -10.26
C ARG A 69 18.05 3.04 -11.62
N GLY A 70 17.23 3.13 -12.67
CA GLY A 70 17.66 2.94 -14.05
C GLY A 70 17.54 1.52 -14.62
N THR A 71 17.14 0.51 -13.84
CA THR A 71 16.99 -0.87 -14.33
C THR A 71 15.53 -1.27 -14.56
N ALA A 72 14.65 -1.06 -13.58
CA ALA A 72 13.19 -1.09 -13.73
C ALA A 72 12.53 -0.71 -12.39
N PHE A 73 11.80 0.40 -12.36
CA PHE A 73 10.89 0.69 -11.26
C PHE A 73 9.66 -0.22 -11.40
N PRO A 74 9.21 -0.92 -10.34
CA PRO A 74 8.06 -1.82 -10.44
C PRO A 74 6.78 -1.05 -10.82
N HIS A 75 5.92 -1.65 -11.62
CA HIS A 75 4.64 -1.04 -11.99
C HIS A 75 3.65 -1.02 -10.82
N PHE A 76 3.74 -2.01 -9.92
CA PHE A 76 2.94 -2.08 -8.70
C PHE A 76 3.85 -2.26 -7.48
N ILE A 77 3.60 -1.49 -6.43
CA ILE A 77 4.28 -1.63 -5.14
C ILE A 77 3.21 -1.89 -4.09
N PHE A 78 3.39 -2.97 -3.34
CA PHE A 78 2.69 -3.16 -2.08
C PHE A 78 3.67 -2.91 -0.94
N ILE A 79 3.28 -2.10 0.03
CA ILE A 79 4.05 -1.87 1.25
C ILE A 79 3.07 -1.76 2.40
N TRP A 80 3.34 -2.47 3.48
CA TRP A 80 2.66 -2.26 4.75
C TRP A 80 3.56 -1.45 5.69
N ILE A 81 2.98 -0.60 6.51
CA ILE A 81 3.70 0.26 7.46
C ILE A 81 2.95 0.07 8.78
N PRO A 82 3.26 -0.97 9.59
CA PRO A 82 2.33 -1.53 10.58
C PRO A 82 2.40 -0.96 12.02
N ASP A 83 3.20 0.05 12.31
CA ASP A 83 3.41 0.51 13.69
C ASP A 83 2.16 1.12 14.32
N ASP A 84 1.23 1.64 13.53
CA ASP A 84 -0.11 2.12 13.96
C ASP A 84 -0.96 1.06 14.68
N HIS A 85 -0.68 -0.24 14.52
CA HIS A 85 -1.25 -1.30 15.36
C HIS A 85 -0.95 -1.10 16.87
N THR A 86 0.09 -0.34 17.20
CA THR A 86 0.65 -0.14 18.54
C THR A 86 1.08 -1.45 19.24
N ALA A 87 1.76 -1.34 20.39
CA ALA A 87 1.92 -2.45 21.33
C ALA A 87 0.99 -2.28 22.56
N GLY A 88 -0.05 -1.44 22.42
CA GLY A 88 -0.84 -0.94 23.54
C GLY A 88 0.05 -0.30 24.61
N GLN A 89 -0.29 -0.50 25.89
CA GLN A 89 0.48 -0.01 27.04
C GLN A 89 1.47 -1.06 27.58
N LYS A 90 1.89 -2.02 26.75
CA LYS A 90 2.79 -3.09 27.19
C LYS A 90 4.15 -2.51 27.57
N ALA A 91 4.64 -2.86 28.76
CA ALA A 91 5.96 -2.44 29.22
C ALA A 91 7.07 -2.87 28.26
N CYS A 92 8.15 -2.10 28.22
CA CYS A 92 9.32 -2.27 27.36
C CYS A 92 9.09 -2.02 25.85
N TYR A 93 7.89 -1.62 25.44
CA TYR A 93 7.62 -1.09 24.09
C TYR A 93 7.48 0.43 24.11
N TYR A 94 7.55 1.05 22.94
CA TYR A 94 7.22 2.47 22.79
C TYR A 94 5.75 2.74 23.11
N SER A 95 5.43 3.99 23.45
CA SER A 95 4.03 4.38 23.67
C SER A 95 3.22 4.30 22.37
N PRO A 96 1.90 4.11 22.44
CA PRO A 96 1.01 4.20 21.29
C PRO A 96 1.24 5.46 20.45
N ASP A 97 1.28 6.63 21.09
CA ASP A 97 1.50 7.93 20.41
C ASP A 97 2.84 7.98 19.67
N PHE A 98 3.88 7.36 20.21
CA PHE A 98 5.18 7.32 19.55
C PHE A 98 5.14 6.44 18.30
N TYR A 99 4.50 5.28 18.39
CA TYR A 99 4.35 4.39 17.24
C TYR A 99 3.56 5.04 16.10
N VAL A 100 2.42 5.67 16.42
CA VAL A 100 1.60 6.39 15.43
C VAL A 100 2.40 7.54 14.80
N ALA A 101 3.11 8.34 15.60
CA ALA A 101 3.95 9.42 15.06
C ALA A 101 5.11 8.91 14.18
N ALA A 102 5.71 7.78 14.55
CA ALA A 102 6.77 7.15 13.75
C ALA A 102 6.22 6.60 12.43
N ASN A 103 5.04 5.99 12.46
CA ASN A 103 4.30 5.51 11.30
C ASN A 103 3.95 6.67 10.34
N ASP A 104 3.33 7.74 10.85
CA ASP A 104 2.97 8.93 10.07
C ASP A 104 4.20 9.53 9.37
N HIS A 105 5.32 9.66 10.10
CA HIS A 105 6.57 10.16 9.56
C HIS A 105 7.13 9.23 8.46
N ALA A 106 7.14 7.92 8.69
CA ALA A 106 7.62 6.94 7.72
C ALA A 106 6.75 6.93 6.45
N THR A 107 5.43 7.01 6.59
CA THR A 107 4.49 7.16 5.48
C THR A 107 4.77 8.43 4.67
N ALA A 108 4.96 9.57 5.34
CA ALA A 108 5.31 10.82 4.69
C ALA A 108 6.67 10.75 3.97
N GLU A 109 7.67 10.13 4.57
CA GLU A 109 9.00 9.93 3.98
C GLU A 109 8.92 9.08 2.71
N PHE A 110 8.16 7.98 2.74
CA PHE A 110 7.98 7.13 1.57
C PHE A 110 7.24 7.85 0.44
N LEU A 111 6.15 8.55 0.76
CA LEU A 111 5.41 9.35 -0.22
C LEU A 111 6.28 10.46 -0.82
N HIS A 112 7.10 11.12 0.00
CA HIS A 112 8.05 12.13 -0.45
C HIS A 112 9.07 11.53 -1.42
N TYR A 113 9.64 10.37 -1.09
CA TYR A 113 10.52 9.64 -1.99
C TYR A 113 9.83 9.33 -3.33
N LEU A 114 8.64 8.73 -3.30
CA LEU A 114 7.87 8.40 -4.51
C LEU A 114 7.62 9.65 -5.37
N ALA A 115 7.26 10.77 -4.74
CA ALA A 115 7.01 12.04 -5.41
C ALA A 115 8.25 12.66 -6.06
N SER A 116 9.45 12.32 -5.57
CA SER A 116 10.73 12.74 -6.18
C SER A 116 11.12 11.91 -7.41
N THR A 117 10.48 10.76 -7.63
CA THR A 117 10.83 9.87 -8.75
C THR A 117 10.25 10.36 -10.08
N PRO A 118 10.91 10.09 -11.22
CA PRO A 118 10.34 10.35 -12.55
C PRO A 118 9.00 9.65 -12.81
N GLN A 119 8.73 8.56 -12.10
CA GLN A 119 7.53 7.74 -12.19
C GLN A 119 6.30 8.43 -11.57
N TRP A 120 6.49 9.37 -10.63
CA TRP A 120 5.39 10.05 -9.93
C TRP A 120 4.31 10.58 -10.87
N ARG A 121 4.71 11.15 -12.02
CA ARG A 121 3.79 11.69 -13.05
C ARG A 121 2.78 10.66 -13.61
N HIS A 122 3.07 9.37 -13.44
CA HIS A 122 2.25 8.23 -13.87
C HIS A 122 1.80 7.36 -12.69
N MET A 123 1.91 7.87 -11.45
CA MET A 123 1.63 7.12 -10.24
C MET A 123 0.32 7.57 -9.59
N VAL A 124 -0.37 6.60 -8.99
CA VAL A 124 -1.37 6.82 -7.95
C VAL A 124 -0.98 5.96 -6.76
N VAL A 125 -1.11 6.51 -5.57
CA VAL A 125 -0.95 5.81 -4.30
C VAL A 125 -2.31 5.73 -3.63
N PHE A 126 -2.71 4.53 -3.23
CA PHE A 126 -3.82 4.31 -2.32
C PHE A 126 -3.23 3.95 -0.96
N LEU A 127 -3.72 4.59 0.10
CA LEU A 127 -3.37 4.33 1.49
C LEU A 127 -4.66 4.04 2.25
N ASP A 128 -4.68 2.92 2.96
CA ASP A 128 -5.81 2.43 3.77
C ASP A 128 -5.20 1.58 4.90
N GLU A 129 -5.99 1.32 5.94
CA GLU A 129 -5.63 0.40 7.02
C GLU A 129 -5.78 -1.04 6.55
N ASP A 130 -5.14 -2.01 7.22
CA ASP A 130 -5.35 -3.43 6.92
C ASP A 130 -6.76 -3.90 7.33
N ASP A 131 -7.29 -3.36 8.43
CA ASP A 131 -8.69 -3.46 8.81
C ASP A 131 -9.18 -2.27 9.66
N ALA A 132 -10.49 -2.20 9.92
CA ALA A 132 -11.11 -1.13 10.72
C ALA A 132 -11.00 -1.39 12.25
N GLN A 133 -10.03 -2.20 12.71
CA GLN A 133 -10.01 -2.74 14.08
C GLN A 133 -10.27 -1.70 15.17
N SER A 134 -11.07 -2.10 16.16
CA SER A 134 -11.22 -1.46 17.47
C SER A 134 -11.57 0.04 17.48
N GLY A 135 -11.94 0.63 16.33
CA GLY A 135 -12.35 2.02 16.22
C GLY A 135 -13.77 2.24 16.76
N ALA A 136 -13.91 3.14 17.74
CA ALA A 136 -15.22 3.59 18.21
C ALA A 136 -15.85 4.57 17.20
N ASP A 137 -16.29 4.04 16.05
CA ASP A 137 -17.02 4.81 15.05
C ASP A 137 -18.53 4.79 15.35
N HIS A 138 -19.10 5.97 15.59
CA HIS A 138 -20.51 6.12 15.97
C HIS A 138 -21.50 5.93 14.81
N ILE A 139 -21.03 5.84 13.55
CA ILE A 139 -21.86 5.66 12.36
C ILE A 139 -21.79 4.19 11.91
N ASN A 140 -20.59 3.64 11.76
CA ASN A 140 -20.38 2.24 11.41
C ASN A 140 -18.96 1.78 11.78
N ALA A 141 -18.86 0.72 12.58
CA ALA A 141 -17.61 0.14 13.05
C ALA A 141 -16.69 -0.43 11.95
N HIS A 142 -17.14 -0.51 10.70
CA HIS A 142 -16.34 -0.94 9.55
C HIS A 142 -15.78 0.23 8.74
N ARG A 143 -16.03 1.49 9.14
CA ARG A 143 -15.38 2.64 8.49
C ARG A 143 -13.92 2.69 8.90
N THR A 144 -13.07 3.01 7.94
CA THR A 144 -11.63 3.13 8.12
C THR A 144 -11.09 4.31 7.30
N LEU A 145 -9.81 4.62 7.47
CA LEU A 145 -9.07 5.62 6.71
C LEU A 145 -8.91 5.17 5.26
N GLY A 146 -9.16 6.07 4.29
CA GLY A 146 -8.88 5.79 2.88
C GLY A 146 -8.45 7.04 2.15
N LEU A 147 -7.21 7.06 1.67
CA LEU A 147 -6.62 8.17 0.94
C LEU A 147 -6.18 7.74 -0.46
N ALA A 148 -6.36 8.64 -1.42
CA ALA A 148 -5.75 8.53 -2.74
C ALA A 148 -4.87 9.75 -2.97
N MET A 149 -3.64 9.52 -3.45
CA MET A 149 -2.63 10.54 -3.64
C MET A 149 -1.94 10.35 -4.98
N GLY A 150 -1.54 11.45 -5.62
CA GLY A 150 -0.85 11.42 -6.90
C GLY A 150 -1.21 12.59 -7.80
N PRO A 151 -0.48 12.81 -8.90
CA PRO A 151 -0.72 13.93 -9.82
C PRO A 151 -2.10 13.88 -10.48
N TRP A 152 -2.70 12.70 -10.57
CA TRP A 152 -4.01 12.47 -11.18
C TRP A 152 -5.17 12.58 -10.19
N VAL A 153 -4.90 12.71 -8.89
CA VAL A 153 -5.94 12.80 -7.85
C VAL A 153 -6.27 14.26 -7.55
N LYS A 154 -7.56 14.59 -7.41
CA LYS A 154 -8.02 15.91 -6.97
C LYS A 154 -7.58 16.16 -5.54
N SER A 155 -7.04 17.35 -5.27
CA SER A 155 -6.52 17.71 -3.95
C SER A 155 -7.66 18.24 -3.09
N GLY A 156 -7.76 17.78 -1.83
CA GLY A 156 -8.77 18.24 -0.87
C GLY A 156 -10.21 17.85 -1.24
N ASP A 157 -10.39 16.89 -2.16
CA ASP A 157 -11.71 16.37 -2.52
C ASP A 157 -12.08 15.20 -1.61
N LEU A 158 -13.35 15.13 -1.21
CA LEU A 158 -13.89 14.05 -0.38
C LEU A 158 -14.92 13.27 -1.20
N ASP A 159 -14.60 12.03 -1.55
CA ASP A 159 -15.59 11.12 -2.13
C ASP A 159 -16.49 10.57 -1.02
N THR A 160 -17.78 10.91 -1.09
CA THR A 160 -18.78 10.52 -0.09
C THR A 160 -19.53 9.24 -0.47
N GLN A 161 -19.16 8.61 -1.60
CA GLN A 161 -19.73 7.35 -2.01
C GLN A 161 -19.31 6.21 -1.06
N PRO A 162 -20.16 5.19 -0.84
CA PRO A 162 -19.80 4.05 0.00
C PRO A 162 -18.77 3.19 -0.74
N LEU A 163 -17.50 3.38 -0.40
CA LEU A 163 -16.34 2.68 -0.94
C LEU A 163 -15.74 1.76 0.13
N SER A 164 -14.96 0.78 -0.33
CA SER A 164 -14.23 -0.17 0.51
C SER A 164 -12.89 -0.51 -0.14
N GLN A 165 -12.02 -1.22 0.58
CA GLN A 165 -10.78 -1.79 0.02
C GLN A 165 -11.02 -2.59 -1.27
N VAL A 166 -12.18 -3.26 -1.41
CA VAL A 166 -12.54 -3.99 -2.64
C VAL A 166 -12.67 -3.04 -3.85
N ASN A 167 -13.11 -1.80 -3.65
CA ASN A 167 -13.14 -0.80 -4.72
C ASN A 167 -11.74 -0.32 -5.10
N ILE A 168 -10.80 -0.26 -4.14
CA ILE A 168 -9.39 0.01 -4.43
C ILE A 168 -8.82 -1.13 -5.29
N VAL A 169 -9.00 -2.38 -4.87
CA VAL A 169 -8.59 -3.58 -5.63
C VAL A 169 -9.19 -3.55 -7.05
N ARG A 170 -10.49 -3.32 -7.18
CA ARG A 170 -11.16 -3.22 -8.49
C ARG A 170 -10.60 -2.10 -9.36
N THR A 171 -10.18 -0.99 -8.74
CA THR A 171 -9.55 0.12 -9.46
C THR A 171 -8.14 -0.24 -9.93
N ILE A 172 -7.36 -0.95 -9.10
CA ILE A 172 -6.05 -1.49 -9.47
C ILE A 172 -6.19 -2.45 -10.65
N GLU A 173 -7.17 -3.36 -10.60
CA GLU A 173 -7.48 -4.28 -11.71
C GLU A 173 -7.77 -3.52 -13.00
N ALA A 174 -8.60 -2.48 -12.93
CA ALA A 174 -8.94 -1.67 -14.11
C ALA A 174 -7.72 -0.91 -14.67
N LEU A 175 -6.81 -0.44 -13.81
CA LEU A 175 -5.58 0.25 -14.24
C LEU A 175 -4.61 -0.68 -14.97
N PHE A 176 -4.54 -1.96 -14.59
CA PHE A 176 -3.66 -2.96 -15.19
C PHE A 176 -4.36 -3.93 -16.15
N GLU A 177 -5.63 -3.67 -16.48
CA GLU A 177 -6.46 -4.55 -17.31
C GLU A 177 -6.53 -6.01 -16.82
N LEU A 178 -6.53 -6.20 -15.49
CA LEU A 178 -6.59 -7.51 -14.86
C LEU A 178 -8.04 -8.01 -14.74
N PRO A 179 -8.26 -9.33 -14.83
CA PRO A 179 -9.56 -9.91 -14.49
C PRO A 179 -9.82 -9.82 -12.98
N PRO A 180 -11.09 -9.76 -12.55
CA PRO A 180 -11.42 -9.85 -11.14
C PRO A 180 -10.99 -11.20 -10.56
N MET A 181 -10.52 -11.17 -9.32
CA MET A 181 -10.15 -12.38 -8.59
C MET A 181 -11.36 -13.15 -8.08
N SER A 182 -12.44 -12.46 -7.72
CA SER A 182 -13.61 -13.07 -7.08
C SER A 182 -14.93 -12.47 -7.59
N GLN A 183 -16.05 -12.84 -6.96
CA GLN A 183 -17.33 -12.18 -7.22
C GLN A 183 -17.42 -10.78 -6.59
N TRP A 184 -16.59 -10.46 -5.60
CA TRP A 184 -16.71 -9.21 -4.83
C TRP A 184 -16.19 -8.01 -5.62
N ASP A 185 -14.94 -8.10 -6.06
CA ASP A 185 -14.28 -7.21 -7.02
C ASP A 185 -14.97 -7.21 -8.39
N ALA A 186 -15.44 -8.37 -8.89
CA ALA A 186 -16.21 -8.40 -10.14
C ALA A 186 -17.49 -7.53 -10.11
N ASN A 187 -18.13 -7.43 -8.94
CA ASN A 187 -19.33 -6.60 -8.74
C ASN A 187 -19.03 -5.22 -8.14
N ALA A 188 -17.77 -4.93 -7.82
CA ALA A 188 -17.37 -3.62 -7.34
C ALA A 188 -17.28 -2.63 -8.52
N ARG A 189 -17.57 -1.35 -8.23
CA ARG A 189 -17.30 -0.27 -9.17
C ARG A 189 -15.86 0.21 -9.02
N VAL A 190 -15.27 0.62 -10.14
CA VAL A 190 -14.02 1.39 -10.17
C VAL A 190 -14.26 2.74 -9.51
N ILE A 191 -13.33 3.19 -8.67
CA ILE A 191 -13.36 4.54 -8.10
C ILE A 191 -13.21 5.52 -9.26
N SER A 192 -14.15 6.44 -9.43
CA SER A 192 -14.15 7.37 -10.58
C SER A 192 -14.24 8.85 -10.18
N GLY A 193 -14.69 9.15 -8.96
CA GLY A 193 -14.96 10.52 -8.51
C GLY A 193 -13.72 11.38 -8.28
N ILE A 194 -12.58 10.75 -7.97
CA ILE A 194 -11.38 11.43 -7.46
C ILE A 194 -10.41 11.92 -8.54
N TRP A 195 -10.64 11.60 -9.81
CA TRP A 195 -9.65 11.81 -10.87
C TRP A 195 -9.69 13.20 -11.50
N ARG A 196 -8.51 13.72 -11.83
CA ARG A 196 -8.29 14.88 -12.70
C ARG A 196 -8.25 14.44 -14.16
N LYS A 197 -8.63 15.34 -15.06
CA LYS A 197 -8.47 15.15 -16.51
C LYS A 197 -7.02 15.34 -16.98
N THR A 198 -6.22 16.09 -16.23
CA THR A 198 -4.82 16.37 -16.51
C THR A 198 -4.01 16.27 -15.22
N PRO A 199 -2.78 15.72 -15.26
CA PRO A 199 -1.98 15.57 -14.07
C PRO A 199 -1.53 16.94 -13.55
N ARG A 200 -1.43 17.08 -12.23
CA ARG A 200 -0.79 18.25 -11.62
C ARG A 200 0.68 18.30 -12.05
N ARG A 201 1.13 19.49 -12.47
CA ARG A 201 2.50 19.73 -12.93
C ARG A 201 3.45 20.19 -11.84
N ASP A 202 2.90 20.74 -10.75
CA ASP A 202 3.70 21.22 -9.62
C ASP A 202 4.24 20.03 -8.83
N SER A 203 5.52 20.10 -8.47
CA SER A 203 6.07 19.24 -7.43
C SER A 203 5.30 19.46 -6.14
N MET A 204 5.10 18.40 -5.34
CA MET A 204 4.60 18.56 -3.97
C MET A 204 5.48 19.57 -3.25
N PRO A 205 4.92 20.50 -2.44
CA PRO A 205 5.75 21.32 -1.57
C PRO A 205 6.58 20.37 -0.71
N VAL A 206 7.90 20.48 -0.86
CA VAL A 206 8.89 19.80 -0.04
C VAL A 206 8.97 20.52 1.31
#